data_AF-A0A7S2MED5-F1
#
_entry.id   AF-A0A7S2MED5-F1
#
_cell.length_a   1.000
_cell.length_b   1.000
_cell.length_c   1.000
_cell.angle_alpha   90.00
_cell.angle_beta   90.00
_cell.angle_gamma   90.00
#
_symmetry.space_group_name_H-M   'P 1'
#
loop_
_entity.id
_entity.type
_entity.pdbx_description
1 polymer ?
#
loop_
_entity_poly.entity_id
_entity_poly.type
_entity_poly.pdbx_seq_one_letter_code
_entity_poly.pdbx_strand_id
1 'polypeptide(L)'
;GKVKVRRMGGGKAKNLNELEYWRGRVLANVWFEDTILVINPENGVVESEFDFSSLWPTEERQKEHADVLNGISISDQEDVLFVTGKQWKHMFKIRLIEE
;
A
#
# COMPACT_ATOMS: atom_id res chain seq x y z
N GLY A 1 22.56 0.85 0.94
CA GLY A 1 22.26 2.14 1.63
C GLY A 1 21.02 1.99 2.49
N LYS A 2 20.63 3.04 3.23
CA LYS A 2 19.34 3.11 3.95
C LYS A 2 18.66 4.43 3.58
N VAL A 3 17.37 4.39 3.25
CA VAL A 3 16.57 5.57 2.94
C VAL A 3 15.58 5.80 4.08
N LYS A 4 15.47 7.04 4.56
CA LYS A 4 14.51 7.40 5.63
C LYS A 4 13.25 7.94 4.98
N VAL A 5 12.11 7.31 5.24
CA VAL A 5 10.83 7.67 4.63
C VAL A 5 10.09 8.75 5.41
N ARG A 6 9.57 9.77 4.72
CA ARG A 6 8.87 10.93 5.31
C ARG A 6 7.57 11.22 4.57
N ARG A 7 6.46 11.31 5.32
CA ARG A 7 5.14 11.71 4.81
C ARG A 7 5.07 13.20 4.52
N MET A 8 4.08 13.60 3.71
CA MET A 8 3.75 15.01 3.52
C MET A 8 3.40 15.64 4.88
N GLY A 9 3.99 16.79 5.20
CA GLY A 9 3.90 17.42 6.53
C GLY A 9 5.04 17.07 7.50
N GLY A 10 6.03 16.27 7.08
CA GLY A 10 7.30 16.10 7.80
C GLY A 10 7.34 14.96 8.83
N GLY A 11 6.22 14.24 9.00
CA GLY A 11 6.15 13.03 9.84
C GLY A 11 7.00 11.89 9.29
N LYS A 12 7.64 11.10 10.17
CA LYS A 12 8.29 9.85 9.76
C LYS A 12 7.22 8.81 9.44
N ALA A 13 7.33 8.15 8.29
CA ALA A 13 6.55 6.93 8.06
C ALA A 13 7.10 5.83 8.97
N LYS A 14 6.23 5.22 9.78
CA LYS A 14 6.55 4.10 10.66
C LYS A 14 5.83 2.86 10.17
N ASN A 15 6.27 1.69 10.62
CA ASN A 15 5.61 0.41 10.34
C ASN A 15 5.44 0.10 8.84
N LEU A 16 6.35 0.58 8.00
CA LEU A 16 6.42 0.14 6.61
C LEU A 16 6.61 -1.37 6.59
N ASN A 17 5.78 -2.08 5.82
CA ASN A 17 5.82 -3.54 5.76
C ASN A 17 6.10 -4.02 4.33
N GLU A 18 5.13 -4.62 3.65
CA GLU A 18 5.27 -5.09 2.27
C GLU A 18 5.67 -3.95 1.33
N LEU A 19 6.55 -4.28 0.38
CA LEU A 19 7.10 -3.35 -0.60
C LEU A 19 6.93 -3.91 -2.01
N GLU A 20 6.67 -3.02 -2.97
CA GLU A 20 6.60 -3.38 -4.38
C GLU A 20 7.15 -2.22 -5.25
N TYR A 21 7.84 -2.52 -6.35
CA TYR A 21 8.46 -1.48 -7.18
C TYR A 21 7.63 -1.19 -8.44
N TRP A 22 7.04 0.01 -8.49
CA TRP A 22 6.10 0.42 -9.52
C TRP A 22 6.54 1.74 -10.16
N ARG A 23 6.77 1.75 -11.48
CA ARG A 23 7.02 3.00 -12.26
C ARG A 23 8.10 3.93 -11.67
N GLY A 24 9.19 3.38 -11.15
CA GLY A 24 10.26 4.20 -10.57
C GLY A 24 9.99 4.63 -9.11
N ARG A 25 8.96 4.06 -8.47
CA ARG A 25 8.55 4.31 -7.10
C ARG A 25 8.49 3.02 -6.31
N VAL A 26 8.58 3.15 -4.99
CA VAL A 26 8.33 2.06 -4.06
C VAL A 26 6.95 2.25 -3.47
N LEU A 27 6.08 1.28 -3.70
CA LEU A 27 4.82 1.15 -2.97
C LEU A 27 5.10 0.47 -1.64
N ALA A 28 4.49 0.96 -0.56
CA ALA A 28 4.62 0.35 0.75
C ALA A 28 3.30 0.33 1.50
N ASN A 29 2.90 -0.83 2.03
CA ASN A 29 1.85 -0.86 3.06
C ASN A 29 2.39 -0.30 4.38
N VAL A 30 1.48 0.27 5.17
CA VAL A 30 1.76 0.66 6.55
C VAL A 30 0.98 -0.28 7.47
N TRP A 31 1.68 -1.01 8.35
CA TRP A 31 1.06 -2.00 9.21
C TRP A 31 0.02 -1.34 10.14
N PHE A 32 -1.19 -1.91 10.19
CA PHE A 32 -2.40 -1.39 10.86
C PHE A 32 -3.05 -0.16 10.22
N GLU A 33 -2.66 0.24 9.01
CA GLU A 33 -3.36 1.26 8.23
C GLU A 33 -3.81 0.68 6.89
N ASP A 34 -5.00 1.06 6.43
CA ASP A 34 -5.48 0.75 5.08
C ASP A 34 -4.89 1.76 4.08
N THR A 35 -3.57 1.88 4.06
CA THR A 35 -2.87 2.87 3.23
C THR A 35 -1.69 2.24 2.50
N ILE A 36 -1.55 2.62 1.24
CA ILE A 36 -0.34 2.37 0.44
C ILE A 36 0.33 3.72 0.18
N LEU A 37 1.60 3.81 0.55
CA LEU A 37 2.45 4.98 0.29
C LEU A 37 3.17 4.81 -1.05
N VAL A 38 3.22 5.87 -1.85
CA VAL A 38 4.09 5.98 -3.03
C VAL A 38 5.35 6.73 -2.62
N ILE A 39 6.48 6.02 -2.57
CA ILE A 39 7.74 6.54 -2.03
C ILE A 39 8.74 6.73 -3.17
N ASN A 40 9.36 7.91 -3.21
CA ASN A 40 10.51 8.14 -4.05
C ASN A 40 11.75 7.45 -3.44
N PRO A 41 12.35 6.45 -4.11
CA PRO A 41 13.45 5.68 -3.55
C PRO A 41 14.75 6.47 -3.42
N GLU A 42 14.92 7.58 -4.15
CA GLU A 42 16.16 8.37 -4.15
C GLU A 42 16.28 9.24 -2.90
N ASN A 43 15.16 9.80 -2.43
CA ASN A 43 15.13 10.78 -1.34
C ASN A 43 14.24 10.36 -0.13
N GLY A 44 13.42 9.32 -0.27
CA GLY A 44 12.53 8.81 0.77
C GLY A 44 11.27 9.66 1.01
N VAL A 45 10.97 10.62 0.14
CA VAL A 45 9.75 11.42 0.23
C VAL A 45 8.56 10.57 -0.23
N VAL A 46 7.49 10.58 0.56
CA VAL A 46 6.19 10.06 0.14
C VAL A 46 5.56 11.09 -0.79
N GLU A 47 5.38 10.72 -2.05
CA GLU A 47 4.82 11.58 -3.10
C GLU A 47 3.28 11.47 -3.15
N SER A 48 2.71 10.35 -2.69
CA SER A 48 1.26 10.15 -2.62
C SER A 48 0.89 9.10 -1.57
N GLU A 49 -0.33 9.18 -1.05
CA GLU A 49 -0.92 8.21 -0.12
C GLU A 49 -2.28 7.78 -0.68
N PHE A 50 -2.47 6.49 -0.90
CA PHE A 50 -3.74 5.95 -1.36
C PHE A 50 -4.48 5.31 -0.19
N ASP A 51 -5.71 5.75 0.05
CA ASP A 51 -6.62 5.21 1.06
C ASP A 51 -7.41 4.01 0.50
N PHE A 52 -7.28 2.88 1.17
CA PHE A 52 -7.92 1.60 0.84
C PHE A 52 -9.04 1.21 1.80
N SER A 53 -9.39 2.06 2.76
CA SER A 53 -10.40 1.76 3.80
C SER A 53 -11.78 1.41 3.23
N SER A 54 -12.11 1.90 2.03
CA SER A 54 -13.36 1.62 1.32
C SER A 54 -13.33 0.37 0.44
N LEU A 55 -12.15 -0.20 0.15
CA LEU A 55 -12.00 -1.34 -0.76
C LEU A 55 -12.65 -2.61 -0.17
N TRP A 56 -12.40 -2.86 1.12
CA TRP A 56 -13.10 -3.90 1.89
C TRP A 56 -13.25 -3.42 3.34
N PRO A 57 -14.43 -2.94 3.75
CA PRO A 57 -14.63 -2.35 5.06
C PRO A 57 -14.20 -3.26 6.21
N THR A 58 -13.60 -2.67 7.25
CA THR A 58 -13.07 -3.40 8.42
C THR A 58 -14.11 -4.29 9.09
N GLU A 59 -15.36 -3.82 9.18
CA GLU A 59 -16.45 -4.59 9.79
C GLU A 59 -16.80 -5.85 8.99
N GLU A 60 -16.63 -5.82 7.67
CA GLU A 60 -16.85 -6.99 6.82
C GLU A 60 -15.68 -7.97 6.91
N ARG A 61 -14.44 -7.46 6.88
CA ARG A 61 -13.21 -8.25 7.10
C ARG A 61 -13.25 -9.03 8.41
N GLN A 62 -13.65 -8.36 9.50
CA GLN A 62 -13.71 -8.98 10.83
C GLN A 62 -14.71 -10.14 10.91
N LYS A 63 -15.86 -10.05 10.21
CA LYS A 63 -16.84 -11.15 10.12
C LYS A 63 -16.25 -12.39 9.45
N GLU A 64 -15.24 -12.19 8.60
CA GLU A 64 -14.57 -13.25 7.84
C GLU A 64 -13.25 -13.73 8.45
N HIS A 65 -12.89 -13.22 9.63
CA HIS A 65 -11.59 -13.45 10.28
C HIS A 65 -10.39 -12.97 9.43
N ALA A 66 -10.62 -12.00 8.55
CA ALA A 66 -9.56 -11.32 7.82
C ALA A 66 -8.87 -10.28 8.71
N ASP A 67 -7.54 -10.23 8.64
CA ASP A 67 -6.70 -9.31 9.43
C ASP A 67 -6.36 -8.07 8.58
N VAL A 68 -5.20 -7.44 8.81
CA VAL A 68 -4.77 -6.20 8.15
C VAL A 68 -4.47 -6.32 6.66
N LEU A 69 -4.61 -5.20 5.95
CA LEU A 69 -4.07 -4.96 4.61
C LEU A 69 -2.57 -5.27 4.58
N ASN A 70 -2.15 -6.15 3.67
CA ASN A 70 -0.78 -6.58 3.51
C ASN A 70 -0.62 -7.41 2.24
N GLY A 71 0.16 -6.92 1.28
CA GLY A 71 0.42 -7.64 0.03
C GLY A 71 0.01 -6.79 -1.15
N ILE A 72 1.02 -6.44 -1.95
CA ILE A 72 0.91 -5.64 -3.16
C ILE A 72 1.69 -6.40 -4.21
N SER A 73 1.13 -6.56 -5.40
CA SER A 73 1.86 -7.07 -6.55
C SER A 73 1.43 -6.33 -7.80
N ILE A 74 2.31 -6.20 -8.78
CA ILE A 74 2.04 -5.54 -10.05
C ILE A 74 1.92 -6.61 -11.13
N SER A 75 0.97 -6.44 -12.05
CA SER A 75 0.94 -7.23 -13.28
C SER A 75 1.98 -6.74 -14.28
N ASP A 76 2.77 -7.64 -14.84
CA ASP A 76 3.77 -7.31 -15.88
C ASP A 76 3.15 -6.80 -17.19
N GLN A 77 1.86 -7.06 -17.42
CA GLN A 77 1.19 -6.85 -18.71
C GLN A 77 0.14 -5.75 -18.70
N GLU A 78 -0.37 -5.39 -17.52
CA GLU A 78 -1.42 -4.39 -17.36
C GLU A 78 -1.04 -3.55 -16.16
N ASP A 79 -0.98 -2.24 -16.30
CA ASP A 79 -0.64 -1.32 -15.20
C ASP A 79 -1.75 -1.32 -14.13
N VAL A 80 -1.72 -2.38 -13.35
CA VAL A 80 -2.76 -2.86 -12.47
C VAL A 80 -2.07 -3.51 -11.30
N LEU A 81 -2.57 -3.19 -10.11
CA LEU A 81 -2.08 -3.74 -8.87
C LEU A 81 -3.05 -4.81 -8.39
N PHE A 82 -2.50 -5.87 -7.83
CA PHE A 82 -3.21 -6.82 -7.00
C PHE A 82 -2.95 -6.47 -5.55
N VAL A 83 -4.03 -6.29 -4.79
CA VAL A 83 -3.96 -5.93 -3.37
C VAL A 83 -4.77 -6.93 -2.55
N THR A 84 -4.20 -7.34 -1.43
CA THR A 84 -4.81 -8.29 -0.49
C THR A 84 -4.34 -8.02 0.95
N GLY A 85 -4.61 -8.95 1.86
CA GLY A 85 -4.20 -8.84 3.26
C GLY A 85 -4.02 -10.18 3.94
N LYS A 86 -3.58 -10.12 5.20
CA LYS A 86 -3.33 -11.31 6.00
C LYS A 86 -4.65 -12.04 6.26
N GLN A 87 -4.73 -13.30 5.85
CA GLN A 87 -5.92 -14.15 5.97
C GLN A 87 -7.14 -13.65 5.17
N TRP A 88 -6.93 -12.78 4.18
CA TRP A 88 -8.02 -12.36 3.29
C TRP A 88 -8.38 -13.52 2.36
N LYS A 89 -9.68 -13.80 2.22
CA LYS A 89 -10.20 -14.71 1.17
C LYS A 89 -10.34 -14.02 -0.18
N HIS A 90 -10.13 -12.71 -0.21
CA HIS A 90 -10.29 -11.87 -1.38
C HIS A 90 -8.96 -11.25 -1.81
N MET A 91 -8.85 -11.06 -3.12
CA MET A 91 -7.80 -10.30 -3.77
C MET A 91 -8.46 -9.34 -4.74
N PHE A 92 -8.03 -8.09 -4.71
CA PHE A 92 -8.59 -7.02 -5.53
C PHE A 92 -7.61 -6.66 -6.64
N LYS A 93 -8.14 -6.57 -7.86
CA LYS A 93 -7.42 -6.06 -9.03
C LYS A 93 -7.81 -4.59 -9.19
N ILE A 94 -6.87 -3.67 -9.00
CA ILE A 94 -7.13 -2.22 -8.96
C ILE A 94 -6.24 -1.45 -9.92
N ARG A 95 -6.68 -0.25 -10.32
CA ARG A 95 -5.83 0.73 -10.98
C ARG A 95 -5.73 1.98 -10.10
N LEU A 96 -4.51 2.45 -9.88
CA LEU A 96 -4.28 3.74 -9.24
C LEU A 96 -4.51 4.84 -10.28
N ILE A 97 -5.28 5.85 -9.93
CA ILE A 97 -5.54 7.02 -10.77
C ILE A 97 -4.85 8.18 -10.07
N GLU A 98 -3.82 8.73 -10.69
CA GLU A 98 -3.17 9.97 -10.25
C GLU A 98 -4.02 11.15 -10.75
N GLU A 99 -4.31 12.11 -9.88
CA GLU A 99 -4.98 13.39 -10.24
C GLU A 99 -4.01 14.38 -10.88
#